data_AF-T1GYM6-F1
#
_entry.id   AF-T1GYM6-F1
#
_cell.length_a   1.000
_cell.length_b   1.000
_cell.length_c   1.000
_cell.angle_alpha   90.00
_cell.angle_beta   90.00
_cell.angle_gamma   90.00
#
_symmetry.space_group_name_H-M   'P 1'
#
loop_
_entity.id
_entity.type
_entity.pdbx_description
1 polymer ?
#
loop_
_entity_poly.entity_id
_entity_poly.type
_entity_poly.pdbx_seq_one_letter_code
_entity_poly.pdbx_strand_id
1 'polypeptide(L)'
;MENTICYRLKSQPRKYEKHPPTICYDKPEAAQVNKAEYDDKRYHAIMGDLVETLIVPKKSAKTWTMEKGDLCRITVCEGSQVGDMNFWNLENTKERFYSGKTRQIHSTHLSVYDRLWSNLPYLNPMATVVFDTLKDYGVDE
;
A
#
# COMPACT_ATOMS: atom_id res chain seq x y z
N MET A 1 -6.83 -13.82 -30.49
CA MET A 1 -7.71 -13.65 -29.33
C MET A 1 -8.38 -15.00 -29.10
N GLU A 2 -7.79 -15.83 -28.26
CA GLU A 2 -8.41 -17.10 -27.89
C GLU A 2 -9.49 -16.82 -26.85
N ASN A 3 -10.75 -17.03 -27.24
CA ASN A 3 -11.88 -16.90 -26.35
C ASN A 3 -11.74 -17.95 -25.24
N THR A 4 -11.46 -17.49 -24.01
CA THR A 4 -11.52 -18.38 -22.85
C THR A 4 -12.99 -18.69 -22.59
N ILE A 5 -13.46 -19.85 -23.05
CA ILE A 5 -14.82 -20.33 -22.79
C ILE A 5 -14.74 -21.60 -21.95
N CYS A 6 -15.33 -21.56 -20.76
CA CYS A 6 -15.34 -22.69 -19.84
C CYS A 6 -16.67 -23.46 -19.96
N TYR A 7 -16.69 -24.47 -20.83
CA TYR A 7 -17.85 -25.36 -20.97
C TYR A 7 -17.83 -26.48 -19.93
N ARG A 8 -19.00 -26.86 -19.40
CA ARG A 8 -19.16 -28.06 -18.54
C ARG A 8 -19.93 -29.12 -19.34
N LEU A 9 -19.28 -30.23 -19.65
CA LEU A 9 -19.91 -31.35 -20.38
C LEU A 9 -20.73 -32.30 -19.48
N LYS A 10 -20.45 -32.36 -18.17
CA LYS A 10 -21.11 -33.30 -17.23
C LYS A 10 -21.29 -32.70 -15.83
N SER A 11 -22.31 -33.17 -15.10
CA SER A 11 -22.71 -32.73 -13.75
C SER A 11 -21.79 -33.21 -12.61
N GLN A 12 -20.68 -33.88 -12.91
CA GLN A 12 -19.80 -34.41 -11.86
C GLN A 12 -19.00 -33.30 -11.17
N PRO A 13 -18.79 -33.41 -9.83
CA PRO A 13 -17.98 -32.46 -9.10
C PRO A 13 -16.52 -32.53 -9.57
N ARG A 14 -15.92 -31.37 -9.84
CA ARG A 14 -14.51 -31.26 -10.19
C ARG A 14 -13.67 -31.67 -8.98
N LYS A 15 -12.75 -32.61 -9.18
CA LYS A 15 -11.71 -32.92 -8.21
C LYS A 15 -10.47 -32.13 -8.60
N TYR A 16 -9.98 -31.32 -7.67
CA TYR A 16 -8.72 -30.60 -7.82
C TYR A 16 -7.76 -31.15 -6.78
N GLU A 17 -6.56 -31.52 -7.21
CA GLU A 17 -5.49 -31.87 -6.29
C GLU A 17 -5.12 -30.63 -5.48
N LYS A 18 -5.04 -30.79 -4.16
CA LYS A 18 -4.60 -29.72 -3.28
C LYS A 18 -3.08 -29.78 -3.20
N HIS A 19 -2.43 -28.70 -3.55
CA HIS A 19 -0.99 -28.52 -3.39
C HIS A 19 -0.70 -27.59 -2.21
N PRO A 20 0.46 -27.72 -1.55
CA PRO A 20 0.88 -26.76 -0.56
C PRO A 20 0.97 -25.35 -1.17
N PRO A 21 0.62 -24.30 -0.41
CA PRO A 21 0.74 -22.93 -0.90
C PRO A 21 2.20 -22.59 -1.18
N THR A 22 2.45 -21.87 -2.27
CA THR A 22 3.76 -21.34 -2.62
C THR A 22 3.70 -19.82 -2.57
N ILE A 23 4.61 -19.19 -1.83
CA ILE A 23 4.71 -17.73 -1.75
C ILE A 23 5.23 -17.22 -3.10
N CYS A 24 4.48 -16.33 -3.75
CA CYS A 24 4.86 -15.78 -5.05
C CYS A 24 6.01 -14.76 -4.95
N TYR A 25 6.00 -13.92 -3.91
CA TYR A 25 7.03 -12.91 -3.65
C TYR A 25 7.40 -12.97 -2.18
N ASP A 26 8.56 -13.55 -1.89
CA ASP A 26 9.06 -13.62 -0.53
C ASP A 26 9.94 -12.42 -0.23
N LYS A 27 9.30 -11.29 0.11
CA LYS A 27 9.94 -10.00 0.46
C LYS A 27 11.19 -9.70 -0.38
N PRO A 28 11.04 -9.49 -1.69
CA PRO A 28 12.17 -9.27 -2.58
C PRO A 28 13.01 -8.08 -2.11
N GLU A 29 14.31 -8.08 -2.42
CA GLU A 29 15.26 -7.05 -1.97
C GLU A 29 14.77 -5.61 -2.23
N ALA A 30 14.15 -5.37 -3.40
CA ALA A 30 13.60 -4.06 -3.77
C ALA A 30 12.47 -3.56 -2.83
N ALA A 31 11.81 -4.47 -2.11
CA ALA A 31 10.77 -4.20 -1.14
C ALA A 31 11.29 -4.04 0.29
N GLN A 32 12.55 -4.40 0.54
CA GLN A 32 13.18 -4.22 1.84
C GLN A 32 13.76 -2.81 1.95
N VAL A 33 13.75 -2.27 3.16
CA VAL A 33 14.31 -0.95 3.46
C VAL A 33 15.25 -1.05 4.65
N ASN A 34 16.26 -0.17 4.68
CA ASN A 34 17.08 0.00 5.87
C ASN A 34 16.23 0.68 6.96
N LYS A 35 15.93 -0.05 8.03
CA LYS A 35 15.05 0.43 9.11
C LYS A 35 15.62 1.66 9.81
N ALA A 36 16.90 1.65 10.17
CA ALA A 36 17.55 2.77 10.83
C ALA A 36 17.52 4.03 9.96
N GLU A 37 17.79 3.90 8.65
CA GLU A 37 17.70 5.02 7.71
C GLU A 37 16.29 5.63 7.65
N TYR A 38 15.25 4.79 7.67
CA TYR A 38 13.87 5.26 7.63
C TYR A 38 13.38 5.83 8.97
N ASP A 39 13.88 5.28 10.09
CA ASP A 39 13.64 5.83 11.42
C ASP A 39 14.28 7.23 11.55
N ASP A 40 15.51 7.41 11.04
CA ASP A 40 16.20 8.71 10.99
C ASP A 40 15.46 9.71 10.09
N LYS A 41 15.04 9.29 8.89
CA LYS A 41 14.23 10.14 8.00
C LYS A 41 12.93 10.61 8.68
N ARG A 42 12.24 9.69 9.36
CA ARG A 42 11.03 10.01 10.13
C ARG A 42 11.34 11.01 11.23
N TYR A 43 12.42 10.80 11.99
CA TYR A 43 12.84 11.71 13.05
C TYR A 43 13.08 13.11 12.49
N HIS A 44 13.90 13.24 11.45
CA HIS A 44 14.21 14.53 10.83
C HIS A 44 12.97 15.24 10.28
N ALA A 45 12.06 14.52 9.63
CA ALA A 45 10.82 15.11 9.12
C ALA A 45 9.89 15.61 10.24
N ILE A 46 9.83 14.93 11.39
CA ILE A 46 9.06 15.38 12.57
C ILE A 46 9.68 16.62 13.22
N MET A 47 11.01 16.73 13.18
CA MET A 47 11.75 17.87 13.73
C MET A 47 11.80 19.08 12.78
N GLY A 48 11.35 18.93 11.53
CA GLY A 48 11.25 20.00 10.56
C GLY A 48 9.99 20.86 10.73
N ASP A 49 9.74 21.72 9.75
CA ASP A 49 8.61 22.63 9.76
C ASP A 49 7.30 21.95 9.30
N LEU A 50 6.19 22.32 9.94
CA LEU A 50 4.85 21.93 9.50
C LEU A 50 4.48 22.72 8.25
N VAL A 51 4.37 22.03 7.12
CA VAL A 51 4.03 22.65 5.82
C VAL A 51 2.54 22.89 5.67
N GLU A 52 1.71 21.91 6.02
CA GLU A 52 0.26 21.99 5.85
C GLU A 52 -0.50 21.15 6.90
N THR A 53 -1.71 21.57 7.23
CA THR A 53 -2.68 20.77 7.96
C THR A 53 -4.04 20.89 7.30
N LEU A 54 -4.69 19.76 7.05
CA LEU A 54 -6.01 19.71 6.44
C LEU A 54 -6.90 18.71 7.17
N ILE A 55 -8.20 19.01 7.19
CA ILE A 55 -9.25 18.09 7.64
C ILE A 55 -10.02 17.65 6.40
N VAL A 56 -10.23 16.33 6.28
CA VAL A 56 -11.11 15.75 5.26
C VAL A 56 -12.49 15.54 5.88
N PRO A 57 -13.52 16.32 5.49
CA PRO A 57 -14.87 16.11 5.98
C PRO A 57 -15.40 14.71 5.69
N LYS A 58 -16.33 14.22 6.53
CA LYS A 58 -16.98 12.93 6.32
C LYS A 58 -17.60 12.84 4.92
N LYS A 59 -17.39 11.70 4.25
CA LYS A 59 -17.90 11.42 2.88
C LYS A 59 -17.41 12.42 1.82
N SER A 60 -16.21 12.98 2.01
CA SER A 60 -15.58 13.88 1.04
C SER A 60 -14.15 13.46 0.77
N ALA A 61 -13.52 14.09 -0.23
CA ALA A 61 -12.13 13.89 -0.56
C ALA A 61 -11.40 15.24 -0.62
N LYS A 62 -10.12 15.21 -0.28
CA LYS A 62 -9.18 16.32 -0.46
C LYS A 62 -7.92 15.78 -1.13
N THR A 63 -7.20 16.66 -1.79
CA THR A 63 -5.88 16.39 -2.36
C THR A 63 -4.91 17.40 -1.78
N TRP A 64 -3.69 16.97 -1.52
CA TRP A 64 -2.56 17.80 -1.14
C TRP A 64 -1.33 17.28 -1.86
N THR A 65 -0.28 18.10 -1.91
CA THR A 65 0.97 17.76 -2.58
C THR A 65 2.02 17.40 -1.53
N MET A 66 2.87 16.45 -1.87
CA MET A 66 4.05 16.10 -1.08
C MET A 66 5.25 16.07 -2.01
N GLU A 67 6.36 16.63 -1.55
CA GLU A 67 7.66 16.50 -2.18
C GLU A 67 8.39 15.25 -1.68
N LYS A 68 9.44 14.86 -2.41
CA LYS A 68 10.25 13.70 -2.04
C LYS A 68 10.97 13.98 -0.72
N GLY A 69 10.65 13.21 0.31
CA GLY A 69 11.23 13.34 1.65
C GLY A 69 10.25 13.86 2.69
N ASP A 70 9.10 14.38 2.25
CA ASP A 70 8.05 14.82 3.15
C ASP A 70 7.46 13.66 3.96
N LEU A 71 6.97 13.99 5.15
CA LEU A 71 6.22 13.09 6.01
C LEU A 71 4.75 13.52 6.06
N CYS A 72 3.84 12.61 5.71
CA CYS A 72 2.42 12.78 5.95
C CYS A 72 1.98 11.89 7.11
N ARG A 73 1.21 12.48 8.03
CA ARG A 73 0.56 11.78 9.14
C ARG A 73 -0.95 11.82 8.95
N ILE A 74 -1.55 10.65 8.78
CA ILE A 74 -3.01 10.50 8.80
C ILE A 74 -3.45 10.19 10.22
N THR A 75 -4.37 10.98 10.75
CA THR A 75 -4.88 10.82 12.12
C THR A 75 -6.40 10.83 12.11
N VAL A 76 -7.01 9.93 12.86
CA VAL A 76 -8.44 9.95 13.14
C VAL A 76 -8.69 11.02 14.21
N CYS A 77 -9.28 12.14 13.82
CA CYS A 77 -9.51 13.29 14.71
C CYS A 77 -10.84 13.21 15.48
N GLU A 78 -11.85 12.53 14.95
CA GLU A 78 -13.18 12.43 15.56
C GLU A 78 -13.85 11.07 15.25
N GLY A 79 -14.15 10.31 16.30
CA GLY A 79 -14.85 9.01 16.20
C GLY A 79 -14.11 7.97 15.35
N SER A 80 -14.64 6.76 15.28
CA SER A 80 -14.03 5.72 14.43
C SER A 80 -14.31 5.98 12.95
N GLN A 81 -13.27 6.02 12.13
CA GLN A 81 -13.37 6.28 10.69
C GLN A 81 -12.24 5.57 9.93
N VAL A 82 -12.57 5.08 8.72
CA VAL A 82 -11.59 4.61 7.74
C VAL A 82 -11.42 5.65 6.62
N GLY A 83 -10.24 5.71 6.02
CA GLY A 83 -9.94 6.61 4.91
C GLY A 83 -9.36 5.85 3.73
N ASP A 84 -9.85 6.17 2.53
CA ASP A 84 -9.31 5.65 1.29
C ASP A 84 -8.24 6.60 0.77
N MET A 85 -7.06 6.06 0.44
CA MET A 85 -5.95 6.85 -0.09
C MET A 85 -5.59 6.43 -1.50
N ASN A 86 -5.26 7.42 -2.32
CA ASN A 86 -4.68 7.23 -3.64
C ASN A 86 -3.49 8.16 -3.82
N PHE A 87 -2.50 7.72 -4.59
CA PHE A 87 -1.26 8.45 -4.81
C PHE A 87 -1.00 8.56 -6.31
N TRP A 88 -0.45 9.69 -6.72
CA TRP A 88 -0.01 9.98 -8.08
C TRP A 88 1.37 10.62 -8.01
N ASN A 89 2.21 10.35 -9.01
CA ASN A 89 3.43 11.12 -9.21
C ASN A 89 3.04 12.55 -9.63
N LEU A 90 3.62 13.54 -8.96
CA LEU A 90 3.33 14.97 -9.14
C LEU A 90 3.53 15.44 -10.58
N GLU A 91 4.61 14.98 -11.21
CA GLU A 91 5.01 15.36 -12.57
C GLU A 91 4.43 14.43 -13.65
N ASN A 92 3.83 13.31 -13.25
CA ASN A 92 3.28 12.32 -14.17
C ASN A 92 2.13 11.51 -13.56
N THR A 93 0.90 12.00 -13.72
CA THR A 93 -0.30 11.33 -13.20
C THR A 93 -0.62 9.96 -13.82
N LYS A 94 0.10 9.54 -14.88
CA LYS A 94 0.01 8.16 -15.39
C LYS A 94 0.67 7.16 -14.44
N GLU A 95 1.66 7.59 -13.66
CA GLU A 95 2.24 6.84 -12.56
C GLU A 95 1.43 7.09 -11.28
N ARG A 96 0.77 6.05 -10.78
CA ARG A 96 -0.14 6.10 -9.64
C ARG A 96 -0.09 4.81 -8.84
N PHE A 97 -0.64 4.87 -7.63
CA PHE A 97 -0.67 3.74 -6.71
C PHE A 97 -1.27 2.47 -7.34
N TYR A 98 -0.57 1.35 -7.15
CA TYR A 98 -0.96 0.04 -7.63
C TYR A 98 -1.12 -0.93 -6.46
N SER A 99 -2.31 -0.90 -5.86
CA SER A 99 -2.68 -1.75 -4.71
C SER A 99 -2.52 -3.24 -5.00
N GLY A 100 -2.87 -3.69 -6.21
CA GLY A 100 -2.77 -5.09 -6.62
C GLY A 100 -1.35 -5.64 -6.57
N LYS A 101 -0.37 -4.89 -7.06
CA LYS A 101 1.04 -5.32 -7.04
C LYS A 101 1.66 -5.12 -5.66
N THR A 102 1.31 -4.04 -4.97
CA THR A 102 1.67 -3.82 -3.57
C THR A 102 1.26 -5.00 -2.69
N ARG A 103 0.03 -5.49 -2.85
CA ARG A 103 -0.49 -6.67 -2.14
C ARG A 103 0.26 -7.96 -2.47
N GLN A 104 0.69 -8.12 -3.72
CA GLN A 104 1.48 -9.30 -4.12
C GLN A 104 2.88 -9.29 -3.50
N ILE A 105 3.51 -8.11 -3.39
CA ILE A 105 4.87 -7.96 -2.87
C ILE A 105 4.91 -8.03 -1.34
N HIS A 106 3.91 -7.47 -0.68
CA HIS A 106 3.85 -7.37 0.78
C HIS A 106 2.84 -8.37 1.37
N SER A 107 1.59 -7.95 1.54
CA SER A 107 0.50 -8.76 2.09
C SER A 107 -0.85 -8.08 1.81
N THR A 108 -1.94 -8.66 2.31
CA THR A 108 -3.29 -8.05 2.28
C THR A 108 -3.36 -6.72 3.02
N HIS A 109 -2.56 -6.57 4.08
CA HIS A 109 -2.40 -5.35 4.87
C HIS A 109 -0.92 -4.94 4.91
N LEU A 110 -0.67 -3.63 4.94
CA LEU A 110 0.69 -3.10 5.01
C LEU A 110 1.08 -2.87 6.47
N SER A 111 2.35 -3.11 6.77
CA SER A 111 2.98 -2.85 8.06
C SER A 111 4.04 -1.76 7.96
N VAL A 112 4.56 -1.33 9.11
CA VAL A 112 5.74 -0.46 9.14
C VAL A 112 6.86 -1.09 8.30
N TYR A 113 7.50 -0.25 7.48
CA TYR A 113 8.52 -0.53 6.48
C TYR A 113 8.03 -1.09 5.14
N ASP A 114 6.74 -1.40 4.98
CA ASP A 114 6.19 -1.75 3.67
C ASP A 114 6.07 -0.52 2.76
N ARG A 115 6.12 -0.77 1.45
CA ARG A 115 6.13 0.25 0.41
C ARG A 115 4.82 0.24 -0.37
N LEU A 116 4.36 1.43 -0.74
CA LEU A 116 3.31 1.58 -1.73
C LEU A 116 3.96 1.67 -3.11
N TRP A 117 3.57 0.78 -4.03
CA TRP A 117 4.18 0.66 -5.35
C TRP A 117 3.33 1.32 -6.43
N SER A 118 3.97 1.91 -7.43
CA SER A 118 3.30 2.48 -8.60
C SER A 118 2.95 1.43 -9.66
N ASN A 119 2.06 1.78 -10.59
CA ASN A 119 1.61 0.90 -11.66
C ASN A 119 2.70 0.62 -12.70
N LEU A 120 2.49 -0.43 -13.50
CA LEU A 120 3.31 -0.69 -14.69
C LEU A 120 3.10 0.44 -15.73
N PRO A 121 4.16 0.81 -16.49
CA PRO A 121 5.48 0.19 -16.53
C PRO A 121 6.48 0.70 -15.47
N TYR A 122 6.06 1.59 -14.57
CA TYR A 122 6.95 2.30 -13.65
C TYR A 122 7.46 1.42 -12.50
N LEU A 123 6.53 0.80 -11.76
CA LEU A 123 6.82 -0.09 -10.63
C LEU A 123 7.87 0.46 -9.65
N ASN A 124 7.71 1.72 -9.25
CA ASN A 124 8.59 2.37 -8.28
C ASN A 124 7.92 2.47 -6.90
N PRO A 125 8.70 2.48 -5.81
CA PRO A 125 8.20 2.89 -4.50
C PRO A 125 7.73 4.35 -4.54
N MET A 126 6.47 4.60 -4.18
CA MET A 126 5.90 5.95 -4.07
C MET A 126 5.97 6.48 -2.63
N ALA A 127 5.74 5.61 -1.65
CA ALA A 127 5.76 5.94 -0.23
C ALA A 127 6.14 4.72 0.60
N THR A 128 6.52 4.94 1.85
CA THR A 128 6.86 3.88 2.82
C THR A 128 6.13 4.16 4.13
N VAL A 129 5.50 3.15 4.70
CA VAL A 129 4.86 3.27 6.02
C VAL A 129 5.96 3.33 7.08
N VAL A 130 6.12 4.45 7.76
CA VAL A 130 7.19 4.63 8.77
C VAL A 130 6.71 4.56 10.21
N PHE A 131 5.40 4.54 10.42
CA PHE A 131 4.81 4.41 11.73
C PHE A 131 3.35 3.99 11.61
N ASP A 132 2.90 3.17 12.55
CA ASP A 132 1.51 2.74 12.68
C ASP A 132 1.19 2.56 14.17
N THR A 133 0.18 3.27 14.67
CA THR A 133 -0.29 3.15 16.06
C THR A 133 -1.06 1.85 16.29
N LEU A 134 -1.53 1.18 15.24
CA LEU A 134 -2.28 -0.08 15.27
C LEU A 134 -1.42 -1.29 14.87
N LYS A 135 -0.09 -1.14 14.81
CA LYS A 135 0.85 -2.20 14.40
C LYS A 135 0.69 -3.52 15.17
N ASP A 136 0.19 -3.46 16.40
CA ASP A 136 0.04 -4.60 17.30
C ASP A 136 -1.30 -5.35 17.09
N TYR A 137 -2.18 -4.91 16.18
CA TYR A 137 -3.46 -5.56 15.88
C TYR A 137 -3.27 -6.97 15.27
N GLY A 138 -2.30 -7.14 14.37
CA GLY A 138 -1.99 -8.43 13.77
C GLY A 138 -3.10 -8.97 12.85
N VAL A 139 -3.37 -10.28 12.94
CA VAL A 139 -4.42 -10.99 12.21
C VAL A 139 -5.41 -11.55 13.23
N ASP A 140 -6.69 -11.23 13.06
CA ASP A 140 -7.80 -11.73 13.89
C ASP A 140 -8.34 -13.09 13.42
N GLU A 141 -9.27 -13.67 14.20
CA GLU A 141 -9.90 -14.99 13.96
C GLU A 141 -11.09 -14.94 12.99
#